data_AF-A0A7V0IF94-F1
#
_entry.id   AF-A0A7V0IF94-F1
#
_cell.length_a   1.000
_cell.length_b   1.000
_cell.length_c   1.000
_cell.angle_alpha   90.00
_cell.angle_beta   90.00
_cell.angle_gamma   90.00
#
_symmetry.space_group_name_H-M   'P 1'
#
loop_
_entity.id
_entity.type
_entity.pdbx_description
1 polymer ?
#
loop_
_entity_poly.entity_id
_entity_poly.type
_entity_poly.pdbx_seq_one_letter_code
_entity_poly.pdbx_strand_id
1 'polypeptide(L)'
;MRFLRIGIVVLSLLSIGFAKDLRFVGKWSSEQKGDRFGTFLAYAGDVNNDGYNDILVCAEGSYTSQNFPGKVYLYLGGKRVPDKPAAVFVGEKPGDHFGVSATFLGDINGDGFDDFAIGANKNDEKGTDAGKVYIYYGGKEIDTQPDIVLYGDRANDWFGTSISGGFDINGDGKPDFLVGAPYAGRKYAGAVYVYLGGNFDKPALVLYGENAGDSYGTEVAMLGDINGDGVGDFAVSAVYADVNGVNDAGRTYIYAGGNVISKNPVCIIDGRVPREQIGYRIYSPGDITGDGFADILIGAPGGGSGGIGAVYVIAGGKSVRNEPVRQYFGPHKNSLFGTAVYSAGDINGDGATDIMVGAPYTDAGHYHSGRVEFYAGGKDASVEDIYHLNGDKEESQCGFAVIYIPNFFGRNDPLYAITWAGPGSGNVDIS
;
A
#
# COMPACT_ATOMS: atom_id res chain seq x y z
N MET A 1 24.22 -27.81 12.69
CA MET A 1 22.94 -27.65 13.42
C MET A 1 22.99 -26.34 14.20
N ARG A 2 21.88 -25.59 14.20
CA ARG A 2 21.59 -24.29 14.85
C ARG A 2 21.91 -23.06 13.97
N PHE A 3 21.00 -22.13 13.66
CA PHE A 3 19.64 -21.85 14.12
C PHE A 3 18.76 -21.40 12.93
N LEU A 4 17.67 -22.13 12.63
CA LEU A 4 16.48 -21.54 11.99
C LEU A 4 15.48 -21.32 13.12
N ARG A 5 15.50 -20.15 13.73
CA ARG A 5 14.35 -19.64 14.47
C ARG A 5 13.68 -18.64 13.56
N ILE A 6 12.75 -19.14 12.76
CA ILE A 6 11.91 -18.36 11.87
C ILE A 6 10.96 -17.57 12.77
N GLY A 7 11.11 -16.26 12.74
CA GLY A 7 10.45 -15.36 13.68
C GLY A 7 9.01 -15.05 13.29
N ILE A 8 8.37 -14.40 14.24
CA ILE A 8 7.01 -13.91 14.20
C ILE A 8 7.11 -12.50 13.63
N VAL A 9 6.36 -12.16 12.58
CA VAL A 9 6.21 -10.75 12.22
C VAL A 9 5.30 -10.10 13.24
N VAL A 10 5.77 -8.96 13.68
CA VAL A 10 5.17 -8.14 14.68
C VAL A 10 4.58 -6.93 13.98
N LEU A 11 3.52 -6.37 14.56
CA LEU A 11 3.09 -5.01 14.27
C LEU A 11 3.29 -4.19 15.54
N SER A 12 3.76 -2.96 15.43
CA SER A 12 3.89 -2.02 16.53
C SER A 12 2.89 -0.95 16.23
N LEU A 13 2.17 -0.63 17.27
CA LEU A 13 1.09 0.31 17.21
C LEU A 13 1.56 1.54 17.93
N LEU A 14 1.51 2.67 17.24
CA LEU A 14 1.82 3.97 17.82
C LEU A 14 0.60 4.88 17.76
N SER A 15 0.56 5.87 18.65
CA SER A 15 -0.43 6.94 18.60
C SER A 15 0.13 8.24 19.14
N ILE A 16 -0.55 9.32 18.80
CA ILE A 16 -0.31 10.65 19.33
C ILE A 16 -1.32 10.90 20.44
N GLY A 17 -0.84 11.11 21.67
CA GLY A 17 -1.70 11.49 22.79
C GLY A 17 -1.75 13.01 23.03
N PHE A 18 -2.37 13.43 24.13
CA PHE A 18 -2.50 14.84 24.56
C PHE A 18 -1.19 15.67 24.59
N ALA A 19 -0.01 15.01 24.58
CA ALA A 19 1.30 15.65 24.59
C ALA A 19 1.92 15.83 23.19
N LYS A 20 1.25 15.42 22.11
CA LYS A 20 1.80 15.38 20.73
C LYS A 20 3.03 14.48 20.53
N ASP A 21 3.28 13.52 21.43
CA ASP A 21 4.37 12.54 21.26
C ASP A 21 3.86 11.22 20.72
N LEU A 22 4.66 10.60 19.84
CA LEU A 22 4.45 9.24 19.35
C LEU A 22 4.73 8.22 20.46
N ARG A 23 3.76 7.33 20.75
CA ARG A 23 3.84 6.37 21.86
C ARG A 23 3.43 4.98 21.45
N PHE A 24 4.18 3.97 21.91
CA PHE A 24 3.84 2.55 21.74
C PHE A 24 2.59 2.18 22.54
N VAL A 25 1.59 1.62 21.86
CA VAL A 25 0.29 1.25 22.45
C VAL A 25 -0.03 -0.24 22.37
N GLY A 26 0.72 -1.03 21.59
CA GLY A 26 0.46 -2.45 21.51
C GLY A 26 1.17 -3.13 20.35
N LYS A 27 0.89 -4.43 20.25
CA LYS A 27 1.51 -5.27 19.23
C LYS A 27 0.61 -6.44 18.82
N TRP A 28 0.60 -6.72 17.52
CA TRP A 28 0.02 -7.95 16.98
C TRP A 28 1.11 -8.88 16.47
N SER A 29 0.81 -10.16 16.55
CA SER A 29 1.68 -11.24 16.10
C SER A 29 0.83 -12.33 15.51
N SER A 30 1.35 -13.00 14.49
CA SER A 30 0.73 -14.20 13.99
C SER A 30 0.90 -15.39 14.93
N GLU A 31 -0.04 -16.34 14.82
CA GLU A 31 0.00 -17.61 15.54
C GLU A 31 0.94 -18.62 14.87
N GLN A 32 1.30 -18.41 13.60
CA GLN A 32 2.03 -19.37 12.78
C GLN A 32 3.44 -18.84 12.45
N LYS A 33 4.46 -19.59 12.85
CA LYS A 33 5.85 -19.18 12.58
C LYS A 33 6.12 -19.08 11.09
N GLY A 34 6.70 -17.95 10.70
CA GLY A 34 7.13 -17.72 9.33
C GLY A 34 5.99 -17.56 8.35
N ASP A 35 4.75 -17.35 8.79
CA ASP A 35 3.78 -16.69 7.93
C ASP A 35 4.23 -15.23 7.77
N ARG A 36 4.13 -14.71 6.55
CA ARG A 36 4.61 -13.38 6.17
C ARG A 36 3.66 -12.30 6.69
N PHE A 37 3.17 -12.42 7.93
CA PHE A 37 2.25 -11.51 8.58
C PHE A 37 2.78 -10.07 8.49
N GLY A 38 1.93 -9.08 8.30
CA GLY A 38 2.37 -7.69 8.13
C GLY A 38 3.26 -7.42 6.91
N THR A 39 3.34 -8.30 5.92
CA THR A 39 4.03 -7.93 4.66
C THR A 39 3.25 -6.92 3.84
N PHE A 40 1.93 -6.82 4.07
CA PHE A 40 1.07 -5.78 3.54
C PHE A 40 0.05 -5.38 4.60
N LEU A 41 -0.26 -4.09 4.65
CA LEU A 41 -1.30 -3.51 5.50
C LEU A 41 -2.28 -2.75 4.62
N ALA A 42 -3.56 -2.80 4.98
CA ALA A 42 -4.58 -2.01 4.31
C ALA A 42 -5.54 -1.38 5.33
N TYR A 43 -5.90 -0.13 5.05
CA TYR A 43 -7.06 0.52 5.64
C TYR A 43 -8.30 -0.22 5.16
N ALA A 44 -9.23 -0.50 6.07
CA ALA A 44 -10.44 -1.25 5.76
C ALA A 44 -11.71 -0.40 5.82
N GLY A 45 -11.63 0.86 6.26
CA GLY A 45 -12.82 1.64 6.61
C GLY A 45 -13.43 1.18 7.94
N ASP A 46 -14.65 1.61 8.23
CA ASP A 46 -15.46 1.17 9.36
C ASP A 46 -16.39 0.03 8.91
N VAL A 47 -15.84 -1.20 8.86
CA VAL A 47 -16.53 -2.34 8.24
C VAL A 47 -17.68 -2.85 9.11
N ASN A 48 -17.74 -2.46 10.39
CA ASN A 48 -18.80 -2.84 11.32
C ASN A 48 -19.71 -1.66 11.72
N ASN A 49 -19.48 -0.47 11.16
CA ASN A 49 -20.20 0.78 11.41
C ASN A 49 -20.30 1.13 12.91
N ASP A 50 -19.20 1.00 13.64
CA ASP A 50 -19.11 1.33 15.06
C ASP A 50 -18.52 2.73 15.34
N GLY A 51 -18.18 3.45 14.28
CA GLY A 51 -17.59 4.78 14.29
C GLY A 51 -16.08 4.79 14.41
N TYR A 52 -15.41 3.64 14.34
CA TYR A 52 -13.96 3.52 14.32
C TYR A 52 -13.51 2.86 13.03
N ASN A 53 -12.36 3.30 12.51
CA ASN A 53 -11.78 2.66 11.33
C ASN A 53 -11.05 1.37 11.71
N ASP A 54 -11.01 0.44 10.76
CA ASP A 54 -10.49 -0.92 10.89
C ASP A 54 -9.26 -1.14 10.00
N ILE A 55 -8.55 -2.24 10.26
CA ILE A 55 -7.31 -2.58 9.55
C ILE A 55 -7.26 -4.04 9.13
N LEU A 56 -6.79 -4.27 7.90
CA LEU A 56 -6.40 -5.57 7.40
C LEU A 56 -4.88 -5.74 7.53
N VAL A 57 -4.46 -6.85 8.13
CA VAL A 57 -3.05 -7.26 8.21
C VAL A 57 -2.88 -8.52 7.39
N CYS A 58 -2.06 -8.44 6.34
CA CYS A 58 -1.92 -9.53 5.39
C CYS A 58 -0.71 -10.41 5.70
N ALA A 59 -0.86 -11.71 5.43
CA ALA A 59 0.16 -12.73 5.53
C ALA A 59 0.11 -13.59 4.27
N GLU A 60 0.70 -13.12 3.17
CA GLU A 60 0.52 -13.75 1.84
C GLU A 60 1.15 -15.13 1.68
N GLY A 61 2.11 -15.50 2.53
CA GLY A 61 2.98 -16.64 2.27
C GLY A 61 3.78 -17.09 3.48
N SER A 62 4.72 -18.02 3.25
CA SER A 62 5.70 -18.39 4.25
C SER A 62 7.11 -18.44 3.67
N TYR A 63 8.09 -17.90 4.40
CA TYR A 63 9.52 -18.03 4.04
C TYR A 63 10.03 -19.47 4.07
N THR A 64 9.28 -20.38 4.72
CA THR A 64 9.79 -21.72 5.08
C THR A 64 8.88 -22.87 4.72
N SER A 65 7.68 -22.57 4.23
CA SER A 65 6.72 -23.57 3.80
C SER A 65 6.20 -23.20 2.41
N GLN A 66 6.33 -24.15 1.47
CA GLN A 66 5.65 -24.07 0.17
C GLN A 66 4.15 -24.37 0.28
N ASN A 67 3.68 -24.81 1.45
CA ASN A 67 2.29 -25.20 1.69
C ASN A 67 1.49 -24.10 2.43
N PHE A 68 1.69 -22.82 2.10
CA PHE A 68 1.00 -21.71 2.75
C PHE A 68 -0.08 -21.11 1.83
N PRO A 69 -1.38 -21.16 2.19
CA PRO A 69 -2.44 -20.64 1.34
C PRO A 69 -2.59 -19.12 1.33
N GLY A 70 -1.96 -18.42 2.28
CA GLY A 70 -2.20 -16.99 2.50
C GLY A 70 -3.27 -16.77 3.57
N LYS A 71 -3.13 -15.71 4.36
CA LYS A 71 -4.14 -15.27 5.34
C LYS A 71 -4.24 -13.75 5.37
N VAL A 72 -5.41 -13.25 5.74
CA VAL A 72 -5.62 -11.83 6.07
C VAL A 72 -6.38 -11.76 7.39
N TYR A 73 -5.97 -10.84 8.25
CA TYR A 73 -6.49 -10.66 9.60
C TYR A 73 -7.18 -9.30 9.68
N LEU A 74 -8.47 -9.28 9.98
CA LEU A 74 -9.20 -8.05 10.24
C LEU A 74 -9.16 -7.73 11.73
N TYR A 75 -8.66 -6.55 12.07
CA TYR A 75 -8.71 -6.00 13.41
C TYR A 75 -9.64 -4.79 13.41
N LEU A 76 -10.69 -4.89 14.23
CA LEU A 76 -11.64 -3.80 14.38
C LEU A 76 -11.06 -2.71 15.28
N GLY A 77 -11.26 -1.46 14.90
CA GLY A 77 -11.07 -0.30 15.74
C GLY A 77 -11.98 -0.33 16.96
N GLY A 78 -11.83 0.67 17.83
CA GLY A 78 -12.69 0.78 19.01
C GLY A 78 -12.08 1.57 20.15
N LYS A 79 -12.69 1.49 21.33
CA LYS A 79 -12.20 2.25 22.52
C LYS A 79 -10.77 1.89 22.94
N ARG A 80 -10.24 0.76 22.48
CA ARG A 80 -8.88 0.28 22.73
C ARG A 80 -8.41 -0.48 21.50
N VAL A 81 -7.10 -0.51 21.32
CA VAL A 81 -6.46 -1.45 20.40
C VAL A 81 -6.91 -2.88 20.72
N PRO A 82 -7.43 -3.66 19.75
CA PRO A 82 -7.83 -5.04 19.97
C PRO A 82 -6.61 -5.94 20.22
N ASP A 83 -6.72 -6.95 21.07
CA ASP A 83 -5.63 -7.92 21.30
C ASP A 83 -5.63 -9.07 20.27
N LYS A 84 -6.73 -9.25 19.53
CA LYS A 84 -6.95 -10.36 18.59
C LYS A 84 -7.76 -9.89 17.38
N PRO A 85 -7.62 -10.55 16.22
CA PRO A 85 -8.44 -10.24 15.06
C PRO A 85 -9.92 -10.56 15.32
N ALA A 86 -10.82 -9.80 14.70
CA ALA A 86 -12.25 -10.08 14.67
C ALA A 86 -12.57 -11.22 13.67
N ALA A 87 -11.86 -11.24 12.53
CA ALA A 87 -11.98 -12.28 11.51
C ALA A 87 -10.62 -12.65 10.92
N VAL A 88 -10.50 -13.88 10.43
CA VAL A 88 -9.31 -14.37 9.72
C VAL A 88 -9.76 -15.02 8.42
N PHE A 89 -9.36 -14.43 7.30
CA PHE A 89 -9.60 -14.91 5.95
C PHE A 89 -8.45 -15.83 5.55
N VAL A 90 -8.75 -16.94 4.88
CA VAL A 90 -7.76 -17.97 4.52
C VAL A 90 -7.86 -18.25 3.02
N GLY A 91 -6.72 -18.22 2.34
CA GLY A 91 -6.66 -18.56 0.91
C GLY A 91 -7.05 -20.02 0.63
N GLU A 92 -7.44 -20.28 -0.61
CA GLU A 92 -8.00 -21.58 -1.00
C GLU A 92 -6.94 -22.68 -1.08
N LYS A 93 -5.78 -22.38 -1.68
CA LYS A 93 -4.71 -23.34 -1.91
C LYS A 93 -3.34 -22.76 -1.61
N PRO A 94 -2.39 -23.60 -1.18
CA PRO A 94 -1.01 -23.18 -1.07
C PRO A 94 -0.43 -22.60 -2.35
N GLY A 95 0.27 -21.48 -2.22
CA GLY A 95 0.91 -20.81 -3.37
C GLY A 95 0.02 -19.79 -4.08
N ASP A 96 -1.28 -19.70 -3.76
CA ASP A 96 -2.19 -18.71 -4.37
C ASP A 96 -1.85 -17.25 -4.02
N HIS A 97 -1.00 -17.04 -3.00
CA HIS A 97 -0.62 -15.73 -2.47
C HIS A 97 -1.81 -14.89 -2.00
N PHE A 98 -2.80 -15.51 -1.35
CA PHE A 98 -3.94 -14.78 -0.78
C PHE A 98 -3.47 -13.78 0.29
N GLY A 99 -3.80 -12.50 0.10
CA GLY A 99 -3.29 -11.41 0.93
C GLY A 99 -2.03 -10.72 0.36
N VAL A 100 -1.66 -10.96 -0.90
CA VAL A 100 -0.60 -10.17 -1.58
C VAL A 100 -0.96 -8.69 -1.70
N SER A 101 -2.25 -8.41 -1.79
CA SER A 101 -2.83 -7.08 -1.79
C SER A 101 -4.16 -7.08 -1.05
N ALA A 102 -4.51 -5.95 -0.46
CA ALA A 102 -5.81 -5.70 0.12
C ALA A 102 -6.13 -4.20 0.05
N THR A 103 -7.41 -3.83 0.05
CA THR A 103 -7.80 -2.41 0.04
C THR A 103 -9.21 -2.20 0.55
N PHE A 104 -9.46 -1.03 1.12
CA PHE A 104 -10.77 -0.45 1.33
C PHE A 104 -11.43 -0.14 -0.02
N LEU A 105 -12.72 -0.44 -0.14
CA LEU A 105 -13.52 -0.14 -1.32
C LEU A 105 -14.60 0.92 -1.05
N GLY A 106 -14.84 1.31 0.20
CA GLY A 106 -16.04 2.05 0.58
C GLY A 106 -17.28 1.16 0.57
N ASP A 107 -18.44 1.76 0.79
CA ASP A 107 -19.74 1.10 0.71
C ASP A 107 -20.15 0.89 -0.77
N ILE A 108 -19.66 -0.19 -1.39
CA ILE A 108 -19.91 -0.46 -2.81
C ILE A 108 -21.28 -1.10 -3.06
N ASN A 109 -21.93 -1.63 -2.00
CA ASN A 109 -23.25 -2.25 -2.08
C ASN A 109 -24.39 -1.31 -1.62
N GLY A 110 -24.07 -0.20 -0.97
CA GLY A 110 -25.01 0.84 -0.51
C GLY A 110 -25.73 0.50 0.80
N ASP A 111 -25.18 -0.37 1.64
CA ASP A 111 -25.81 -0.82 2.89
C ASP A 111 -25.38 -0.05 4.15
N GLY A 112 -24.43 0.88 4.00
CA GLY A 112 -23.90 1.73 5.06
C GLY A 112 -22.76 1.10 5.86
N PHE A 113 -22.17 0.00 5.40
CA PHE A 113 -20.93 -0.55 5.94
C PHE A 113 -19.81 -0.43 4.90
N ASP A 114 -18.58 -0.21 5.36
CA ASP A 114 -17.46 -0.16 4.44
C ASP A 114 -17.06 -1.57 3.99
N ASP A 115 -16.79 -1.73 2.68
CA ASP A 115 -16.41 -2.98 2.05
C ASP A 115 -14.91 -3.02 1.74
N PHE A 116 -14.37 -4.22 1.50
CA PHE A 116 -12.94 -4.39 1.19
C PHE A 116 -12.66 -5.53 0.21
N ALA A 117 -11.47 -5.49 -0.40
CA ALA A 117 -10.98 -6.53 -1.30
C ALA A 117 -9.66 -7.15 -0.82
N ILE A 118 -9.43 -8.40 -1.22
CA ILE A 118 -8.19 -9.16 -1.03
C ILE A 118 -7.79 -9.83 -2.34
N GLY A 119 -6.51 -9.68 -2.72
CA GLY A 119 -5.93 -10.32 -3.90
C GLY A 119 -5.27 -11.67 -3.61
N ALA A 120 -5.33 -12.57 -4.58
CA ALA A 120 -4.58 -13.83 -4.65
C ALA A 120 -4.02 -14.00 -6.07
N ASN A 121 -2.92 -13.32 -6.35
CA ASN A 121 -2.42 -13.17 -7.72
C ASN A 121 -1.86 -14.45 -8.36
N LYS A 122 -1.73 -15.52 -7.58
CA LYS A 122 -1.28 -16.83 -8.07
C LYS A 122 -2.36 -17.89 -8.09
N ASN A 123 -3.62 -17.52 -7.85
CA ASN A 123 -4.71 -18.48 -7.92
C ASN A 123 -4.87 -19.08 -9.34
N ASP A 124 -5.08 -20.39 -9.38
CA ASP A 124 -5.06 -21.20 -10.60
C ASP A 124 -6.45 -21.48 -11.24
N GLU A 125 -7.56 -20.96 -10.68
CA GLU A 125 -8.91 -21.44 -11.03
C GLU A 125 -9.26 -21.26 -12.53
N LYS A 126 -8.79 -20.18 -13.16
CA LYS A 126 -9.00 -19.90 -14.60
C LYS A 126 -7.76 -20.17 -15.46
N GLY A 127 -6.71 -20.73 -14.90
CA GLY A 127 -5.43 -21.00 -15.57
C GLY A 127 -4.27 -20.80 -14.60
N THR A 128 -3.12 -21.40 -14.87
CA THR A 128 -1.93 -21.31 -14.01
C THR A 128 -1.57 -19.86 -13.71
N ASP A 129 -1.49 -19.48 -12.43
CA ASP A 129 -1.21 -18.12 -11.97
C ASP A 129 -2.09 -17.05 -12.66
N ALA A 130 -3.35 -17.36 -12.99
CA ALA A 130 -4.25 -16.38 -13.60
C ALA A 130 -4.59 -15.25 -12.63
N GLY A 131 -4.71 -15.60 -11.34
CA GLY A 131 -5.01 -14.66 -10.27
C GLY A 131 -6.50 -14.46 -10.04
N LYS A 132 -6.83 -13.99 -8.83
CA LYS A 132 -8.20 -13.88 -8.32
C LYS A 132 -8.29 -12.74 -7.30
N VAL A 133 -9.43 -12.07 -7.25
CA VAL A 133 -9.76 -11.05 -6.24
C VAL A 133 -11.05 -11.44 -5.56
N TYR A 134 -11.07 -11.29 -4.25
CA TYR A 134 -12.19 -11.57 -3.37
C TYR A 134 -12.65 -10.25 -2.76
N ILE A 135 -13.95 -9.97 -2.86
CA ILE A 135 -14.57 -8.79 -2.26
C ILE A 135 -15.50 -9.28 -1.15
N TYR A 136 -15.44 -8.59 -0.03
CA TYR A 136 -16.21 -8.87 1.17
C TYR A 136 -16.99 -7.63 1.55
N TYR A 137 -18.28 -7.80 1.79
CA TYR A 137 -19.09 -6.74 2.32
C TYR A 137 -18.89 -6.57 3.81
N GLY A 138 -18.95 -5.32 4.26
CA GLY A 138 -19.03 -4.99 5.67
C GLY A 138 -20.35 -5.47 6.29
N GLY A 139 -20.44 -5.38 7.60
CA GLY A 139 -21.66 -5.74 8.30
C GLY A 139 -21.51 -5.77 9.81
N LYS A 140 -22.66 -5.80 10.52
CA LYS A 140 -22.68 -5.92 11.98
C LYS A 140 -21.97 -7.17 12.49
N GLU A 141 -22.08 -8.25 11.72
CA GLU A 141 -21.34 -9.48 11.95
C GLU A 141 -20.46 -9.71 10.73
N ILE A 142 -19.15 -9.75 10.95
CA ILE A 142 -18.20 -10.02 9.87
C ILE A 142 -18.14 -11.52 9.64
N ASP A 143 -18.38 -11.94 8.41
CA ASP A 143 -18.11 -13.31 7.96
C ASP A 143 -16.94 -13.36 6.98
N THR A 144 -16.52 -14.58 6.64
CA THR A 144 -15.31 -14.83 5.84
C THR A 144 -15.62 -15.41 4.47
N GLN A 145 -16.88 -15.40 4.05
CA GLN A 145 -17.31 -15.79 2.73
C GLN A 145 -17.27 -14.57 1.80
N PRO A 146 -16.61 -14.64 0.64
CA PRO A 146 -16.60 -13.53 -0.31
C PRO A 146 -17.96 -13.36 -0.98
N ASP A 147 -18.40 -12.12 -1.11
CA ASP A 147 -19.65 -11.74 -1.79
C ASP A 147 -19.47 -11.66 -3.31
N ILE A 148 -18.34 -11.11 -3.75
CA ILE A 148 -17.97 -11.04 -5.16
C ILE A 148 -16.59 -11.66 -5.35
N VAL A 149 -16.46 -12.38 -6.46
CA VAL A 149 -15.21 -13.01 -6.86
C VAL A 149 -14.91 -12.64 -8.31
N LEU A 150 -13.72 -12.06 -8.53
CA LEU A 150 -13.23 -11.63 -9.83
C LEU A 150 -12.02 -12.47 -10.22
N TYR A 151 -11.86 -12.70 -11.52
CA TYR A 151 -10.85 -13.64 -12.05
C TYR A 151 -9.96 -12.96 -13.07
N GLY A 152 -8.69 -13.35 -13.10
CA GLY A 152 -7.82 -13.13 -14.24
C GLY A 152 -8.27 -13.96 -15.45
N ASP A 153 -8.10 -13.40 -16.64
CA ASP A 153 -8.61 -14.00 -17.88
C ASP A 153 -7.72 -15.14 -18.41
N ARG A 154 -6.40 -15.07 -18.17
CA ARG A 154 -5.42 -15.99 -18.75
C ARG A 154 -4.37 -16.43 -17.76
N ALA A 155 -3.75 -17.58 -18.05
CA ALA A 155 -2.62 -18.07 -17.29
C ALA A 155 -1.46 -17.05 -17.28
N ASN A 156 -0.89 -16.83 -16.10
CA ASN A 156 0.17 -15.89 -15.78
C ASN A 156 -0.21 -14.41 -15.86
N ASP A 157 -1.50 -14.04 -15.88
CA ASP A 157 -1.88 -12.63 -15.83
C ASP A 157 -1.49 -11.97 -14.49
N TRP A 158 -1.47 -12.76 -13.42
CA TRP A 158 -1.27 -12.34 -12.03
C TRP A 158 -2.29 -11.28 -11.58
N PHE A 159 -3.55 -11.47 -11.96
CA PHE A 159 -4.65 -10.57 -11.61
C PHE A 159 -4.83 -10.49 -10.08
N GLY A 160 -4.96 -9.28 -9.54
CA GLY A 160 -5.00 -9.04 -8.10
C GLY A 160 -3.63 -8.84 -7.45
N THR A 161 -2.58 -8.56 -8.23
CA THR A 161 -1.25 -8.23 -7.66
C THR A 161 -1.30 -6.91 -6.89
N SER A 162 -2.06 -5.94 -7.38
CA SER A 162 -2.38 -4.70 -6.68
C SER A 162 -3.86 -4.37 -6.84
N ILE A 163 -4.45 -3.75 -5.82
CA ILE A 163 -5.84 -3.33 -5.80
C ILE A 163 -5.89 -1.98 -5.08
N SER A 164 -6.67 -1.04 -5.60
CA SER A 164 -6.94 0.24 -4.93
C SER A 164 -8.35 0.69 -5.26
N GLY A 165 -9.12 1.09 -4.25
CA GLY A 165 -10.49 1.55 -4.41
C GLY A 165 -10.88 2.62 -3.40
N GLY A 166 -12.18 2.81 -3.20
CA GLY A 166 -12.73 3.74 -2.20
C GLY A 166 -12.95 5.17 -2.71
N PHE A 167 -12.76 5.43 -4.00
CA PHE A 167 -12.98 6.74 -4.61
C PHE A 167 -13.88 6.60 -5.84
N ASP A 168 -14.73 7.60 -6.05
CA ASP A 168 -15.49 7.78 -7.29
C ASP A 168 -14.60 8.47 -8.33
N ILE A 169 -14.21 7.73 -9.38
CA ILE A 169 -13.36 8.24 -10.46
C ILE A 169 -14.15 8.58 -11.72
N ASN A 170 -15.48 8.42 -11.71
CA ASN A 170 -16.34 8.73 -12.85
C ASN A 170 -17.37 9.85 -12.58
N GLY A 171 -17.54 10.26 -11.31
CA GLY A 171 -18.45 11.32 -10.87
C GLY A 171 -19.91 10.87 -10.65
N ASP A 172 -20.18 9.57 -10.50
CA ASP A 172 -21.54 9.03 -10.32
C ASP A 172 -21.97 8.86 -8.85
N GLY A 173 -21.07 9.17 -7.91
CA GLY A 173 -21.28 9.11 -6.47
C GLY A 173 -21.10 7.72 -5.85
N LYS A 174 -20.63 6.72 -6.61
CA LYS A 174 -20.33 5.38 -6.09
C LYS A 174 -18.83 5.14 -6.07
N PRO A 175 -18.31 4.38 -5.10
CA PRO A 175 -16.90 4.03 -5.10
C PRO A 175 -16.56 3.08 -6.27
N ASP A 176 -15.41 3.36 -6.88
CA ASP A 176 -14.80 2.58 -7.94
C ASP A 176 -13.53 1.88 -7.43
N PHE A 177 -13.00 0.94 -8.21
CA PHE A 177 -11.71 0.31 -7.90
C PHE A 177 -10.92 -0.15 -9.13
N LEU A 178 -9.62 -0.34 -8.91
CA LEU A 178 -8.64 -0.79 -9.88
C LEU A 178 -8.07 -2.13 -9.46
N VAL A 179 -7.80 -2.99 -10.43
CA VAL A 179 -7.04 -4.24 -10.21
C VAL A 179 -5.88 -4.33 -11.19
N GLY A 180 -4.68 -4.50 -10.65
CA GLY A 180 -3.44 -4.71 -11.40
C GLY A 180 -3.19 -6.18 -11.76
N ALA A 181 -2.72 -6.39 -12.99
CA ALA A 181 -2.30 -7.68 -13.53
C ALA A 181 -1.01 -7.47 -14.35
N PRO A 182 0.17 -7.40 -13.70
CA PRO A 182 1.41 -6.92 -14.32
C PRO A 182 1.94 -7.79 -15.46
N TYR A 183 1.43 -9.00 -15.60
CA TYR A 183 1.81 -9.92 -16.68
C TYR A 183 0.69 -10.17 -17.68
N ALA A 184 -0.45 -9.49 -17.54
CA ALA A 184 -1.53 -9.58 -18.51
C ALA A 184 -1.19 -8.88 -19.85
N GLY A 185 -2.13 -8.98 -20.79
CA GLY A 185 -2.04 -8.27 -22.07
C GLY A 185 -1.07 -8.92 -23.07
N ARG A 186 -0.71 -8.16 -24.10
CA ARG A 186 0.11 -8.68 -25.21
C ARG A 186 1.57 -8.76 -24.77
N LYS A 187 2.19 -9.96 -24.91
CA LYS A 187 3.60 -10.20 -24.55
C LYS A 187 3.94 -9.85 -23.09
N TYR A 188 3.01 -10.00 -22.15
CA TYR A 188 3.24 -9.68 -20.74
C TYR A 188 3.64 -8.21 -20.52
N ALA A 189 2.98 -7.30 -21.23
CA ALA A 189 3.18 -5.87 -21.03
C ALA A 189 2.52 -5.34 -19.75
N GLY A 190 1.57 -6.12 -19.20
CA GLY A 190 0.79 -5.77 -18.03
C GLY A 190 -0.53 -5.08 -18.38
N ALA A 191 -1.49 -5.16 -17.46
CA ALA A 191 -2.78 -4.52 -17.58
C ALA A 191 -3.32 -4.02 -16.24
N VAL A 192 -4.20 -3.03 -16.30
CA VAL A 192 -5.05 -2.59 -15.18
C VAL A 192 -6.50 -2.63 -15.60
N TYR A 193 -7.32 -3.23 -14.75
CA TYR A 193 -8.76 -3.39 -14.92
C TYR A 193 -9.46 -2.36 -14.05
N VAL A 194 -10.27 -1.50 -14.68
CA VAL A 194 -11.03 -0.43 -14.01
C VAL A 194 -12.46 -0.91 -13.84
N TYR A 195 -12.92 -0.99 -12.61
CA TYR A 195 -14.29 -1.36 -12.23
C TYR A 195 -15.00 -0.12 -11.71
N LEU A 196 -16.14 0.20 -12.32
CA LEU A 196 -16.97 1.33 -11.91
C LEU A 196 -18.15 0.86 -11.06
N GLY A 197 -18.50 1.65 -10.05
CA GLY A 197 -19.51 1.37 -9.04
C GLY A 197 -20.85 0.92 -9.61
N GLY A 198 -21.36 -0.20 -9.09
CA GLY A 198 -22.72 -0.68 -9.34
C GLY A 198 -22.86 -1.90 -10.25
N ASN A 199 -21.95 -2.16 -11.19
CA ASN A 199 -21.86 -3.48 -11.85
C ASN A 199 -20.40 -3.91 -12.00
N PHE A 200 -20.04 -4.96 -11.26
CA PHE A 200 -18.69 -5.50 -11.21
C PHE A 200 -18.51 -6.81 -12.00
N ASP A 201 -19.51 -7.23 -12.79
CA ASP A 201 -19.45 -8.43 -13.64
C ASP A 201 -18.28 -8.40 -14.64
N LYS A 202 -17.88 -7.19 -15.05
CA LYS A 202 -16.77 -6.95 -15.98
C LYS A 202 -16.16 -5.56 -15.76
N PRO A 203 -14.89 -5.36 -16.11
CA PRO A 203 -14.29 -4.03 -16.09
C PRO A 203 -15.01 -3.09 -17.06
N ALA A 204 -15.15 -1.82 -16.68
CA ALA A 204 -15.59 -0.75 -17.57
C ALA A 204 -14.50 -0.41 -18.60
N LEU A 205 -13.23 -0.52 -18.19
CA LEU A 205 -12.06 -0.20 -19.00
C LEU A 205 -10.90 -1.13 -18.64
N VAL A 206 -10.11 -1.50 -19.64
CA VAL A 206 -8.80 -2.15 -19.43
C VAL A 206 -7.73 -1.28 -20.07
N LEU A 207 -6.74 -0.91 -19.26
CA LEU A 207 -5.52 -0.21 -19.66
C LEU A 207 -4.42 -1.24 -19.85
N TYR A 208 -3.61 -1.10 -20.91
CA TYR A 208 -2.53 -2.03 -21.22
C TYR A 208 -1.19 -1.30 -21.21
N GLY A 209 -0.15 -1.97 -20.70
CA GLY A 209 1.22 -1.50 -20.79
C GLY A 209 1.73 -1.45 -22.23
N GLU A 210 2.75 -0.62 -22.43
CA GLU A 210 3.32 -0.36 -23.75
C GLU A 210 4.28 -1.47 -24.20
N ASN A 211 5.21 -1.88 -23.32
CA ASN A 211 6.27 -2.85 -23.65
C ASN A 211 6.23 -4.08 -22.75
N ALA A 212 6.68 -5.20 -23.32
CA ALA A 212 6.83 -6.47 -22.62
C ALA A 212 7.87 -6.36 -21.52
N GLY A 213 7.54 -6.80 -20.31
CA GLY A 213 8.47 -6.82 -19.17
C GLY A 213 8.50 -5.55 -18.33
N ASP A 214 7.82 -4.47 -18.75
CA ASP A 214 7.72 -3.23 -17.98
C ASP A 214 6.87 -3.41 -16.70
N SER A 215 6.07 -4.48 -16.65
CA SER A 215 5.16 -4.84 -15.56
C SER A 215 4.14 -3.75 -15.23
N TYR A 216 3.42 -3.25 -16.24
CA TYR A 216 2.37 -2.26 -16.07
C TYR A 216 1.22 -2.80 -15.19
N GLY A 217 0.91 -2.11 -14.09
CA GLY A 217 -0.05 -2.58 -13.10
C GLY A 217 0.57 -3.34 -11.93
N THR A 218 1.90 -3.28 -11.74
CA THR A 218 2.52 -3.76 -10.49
C THR A 218 1.97 -3.02 -9.29
N GLU A 219 1.83 -1.70 -9.37
CA GLU A 219 1.14 -0.88 -8.37
C GLU A 219 0.04 -0.06 -9.05
N VAL A 220 -1.10 0.04 -8.36
CA VAL A 220 -2.19 0.97 -8.68
C VAL A 220 -2.54 1.75 -7.42
N ALA A 221 -2.90 3.02 -7.57
CA ALA A 221 -3.31 3.86 -6.45
C ALA A 221 -4.42 4.81 -6.88
N MET A 222 -5.54 4.79 -6.15
CA MET A 222 -6.49 5.91 -6.16
C MET A 222 -5.83 7.10 -5.48
N LEU A 223 -5.90 8.26 -6.13
CA LEU A 223 -5.22 9.48 -5.68
C LEU A 223 -6.20 10.51 -5.10
N GLY A 224 -7.51 10.25 -5.19
CA GLY A 224 -8.52 11.28 -4.96
C GLY A 224 -8.43 12.39 -6.01
N ASP A 225 -9.08 13.52 -5.77
CA ASP A 225 -9.11 14.66 -6.70
C ASP A 225 -7.83 15.49 -6.59
N ILE A 226 -6.75 15.04 -7.25
CA ILE A 226 -5.46 15.75 -7.24
C ILE A 226 -5.46 17.00 -8.13
N ASN A 227 -6.44 17.11 -9.05
CA ASN A 227 -6.47 18.18 -10.04
C ASN A 227 -7.50 19.29 -9.72
N GLY A 228 -8.40 19.03 -8.76
CA GLY A 228 -9.44 19.94 -8.27
C GLY A 228 -10.68 20.03 -9.18
N ASP A 229 -11.00 18.98 -9.94
CA ASP A 229 -12.18 18.94 -10.83
C ASP A 229 -13.42 18.31 -10.18
N GLY A 230 -13.29 17.79 -8.96
CA GLY A 230 -14.33 17.17 -8.17
C GLY A 230 -14.50 15.66 -8.40
N VAL A 231 -13.62 15.03 -9.18
CA VAL A 231 -13.63 13.58 -9.44
C VAL A 231 -12.29 12.95 -9.03
N GLY A 232 -12.31 11.70 -8.58
CA GLY A 232 -11.10 10.98 -8.22
C GLY A 232 -10.21 10.69 -9.43
N ASP A 233 -8.90 10.83 -9.24
CA ASP A 233 -7.85 10.47 -10.19
C ASP A 233 -7.11 9.21 -9.71
N PHE A 234 -6.29 8.61 -10.58
CA PHE A 234 -5.53 7.42 -10.23
C PHE A 234 -4.16 7.33 -10.89
N ALA A 235 -3.28 6.50 -10.30
CA ALA A 235 -1.97 6.18 -10.82
C ALA A 235 -1.84 4.68 -11.14
N VAL A 236 -0.97 4.39 -12.10
CA VAL A 236 -0.49 3.05 -12.43
C VAL A 236 1.01 3.08 -12.62
N SER A 237 1.74 2.10 -12.07
CA SER A 237 3.18 1.97 -12.32
C SER A 237 3.52 0.86 -13.31
N ALA A 238 4.66 1.05 -13.97
CA ALA A 238 5.40 0.05 -14.71
C ALA A 238 6.84 0.05 -14.15
N VAL A 239 7.03 -0.68 -13.05
CA VAL A 239 8.20 -0.56 -12.17
C VAL A 239 9.50 -0.96 -12.85
N TYR A 240 9.45 -1.80 -13.88
CA TYR A 240 10.62 -2.28 -14.61
C TYR A 240 10.73 -1.67 -16.01
N ALA A 241 10.02 -0.57 -16.28
CA ALA A 241 10.10 0.09 -17.56
C ALA A 241 11.53 0.58 -17.86
N ASP A 242 12.02 0.26 -19.06
CA ASP A 242 13.21 0.85 -19.65
C ASP A 242 12.86 2.24 -20.21
N VAL A 243 13.38 3.30 -19.58
CA VAL A 243 13.00 4.68 -19.90
C VAL A 243 14.16 5.40 -20.59
N ASN A 244 13.97 5.84 -21.83
CA ASN A 244 14.97 6.63 -22.58
C ASN A 244 16.38 5.99 -22.60
N GLY A 245 16.45 4.65 -22.63
CA GLY A 245 17.70 3.88 -22.61
C GLY A 245 18.28 3.64 -21.21
N VAL A 246 17.57 4.03 -20.15
CA VAL A 246 17.89 3.75 -18.75
C VAL A 246 17.15 2.48 -18.33
N ASN A 247 17.91 1.43 -18.02
CA ASN A 247 17.32 0.12 -17.74
C ASN A 247 16.62 0.07 -16.38
N ASP A 248 15.42 -0.52 -16.35
CA ASP A 248 14.58 -0.70 -15.15
C ASP A 248 14.42 0.58 -14.32
N ALA A 249 14.41 1.75 -14.96
CA ALA A 249 14.26 3.03 -14.26
C ALA A 249 12.88 3.12 -13.60
N GLY A 250 11.88 2.47 -14.20
CA GLY A 250 10.49 2.53 -13.78
C GLY A 250 9.78 3.76 -14.33
N ARG A 251 8.46 3.66 -14.40
CA ARG A 251 7.59 4.73 -14.88
C ARG A 251 6.27 4.72 -14.12
N THR A 252 5.78 5.90 -13.76
CA THR A 252 4.44 6.09 -13.19
C THR A 252 3.57 6.90 -14.14
N TYR A 253 2.36 6.42 -14.37
CA TYR A 253 1.35 7.03 -15.23
C TYR A 253 0.22 7.58 -14.35
N ILE A 254 -0.15 8.84 -14.51
CA ILE A 254 -1.27 9.47 -13.83
C ILE A 254 -2.42 9.64 -14.81
N TYR A 255 -3.59 9.19 -14.42
CA TYR A 255 -4.82 9.27 -15.20
C TYR A 255 -5.81 10.17 -14.47
N ALA A 256 -6.40 11.10 -15.23
CA ALA A 256 -7.52 11.87 -14.71
C ALA A 256 -8.81 11.03 -14.77
N GLY A 257 -9.62 11.16 -13.74
CA GLY A 257 -10.99 10.66 -13.73
C GLY A 257 -11.92 11.45 -14.64
N GLY A 258 -13.21 11.19 -14.45
CA GLY A 258 -14.32 11.91 -15.09
C GLY A 258 -15.30 10.98 -15.80
N ASN A 259 -16.41 11.56 -16.28
CA ASN A 259 -17.51 10.84 -16.94
C ASN A 259 -17.05 9.86 -18.04
N VAL A 260 -15.90 10.13 -18.67
CA VAL A 260 -15.22 9.21 -19.58
C VAL A 260 -13.74 9.17 -19.21
N ILE A 261 -13.28 8.02 -18.71
CA ILE A 261 -11.89 7.80 -18.38
C ILE A 261 -11.07 7.61 -19.66
N SER A 262 -10.08 8.48 -19.87
CA SER A 262 -9.16 8.42 -21.00
C SER A 262 -8.21 7.23 -20.87
N LYS A 263 -7.88 6.58 -22.00
CA LYS A 263 -6.78 5.59 -22.06
C LYS A 263 -5.39 6.22 -22.05
N ASN A 264 -5.30 7.51 -22.28
CA ASN A 264 -4.04 8.24 -22.25
C ASN A 264 -3.87 8.90 -20.87
N PRO A 265 -2.69 8.78 -20.24
CA PRO A 265 -2.37 9.46 -19.00
C PRO A 265 -2.31 10.97 -19.22
N VAL A 266 -2.63 11.73 -18.16
CA VAL A 266 -2.48 13.19 -18.13
C VAL A 266 -1.07 13.62 -17.72
N CYS A 267 -0.33 12.74 -17.02
CA CYS A 267 1.05 12.96 -16.61
C CYS A 267 1.81 11.63 -16.60
N ILE A 268 3.09 11.68 -16.98
CA ILE A 268 4.02 10.54 -16.90
C ILE A 268 5.24 11.00 -16.12
N ILE A 269 5.64 10.20 -15.14
CA ILE A 269 6.79 10.43 -14.28
C ILE A 269 7.79 9.31 -14.53
N ASP A 270 8.94 9.70 -15.05
CA ASP A 270 9.98 8.81 -15.55
C ASP A 270 11.12 8.68 -14.54
N GLY A 271 11.54 7.44 -14.29
CA GLY A 271 12.80 7.18 -13.60
C GLY A 271 13.99 7.67 -14.44
N ARG A 272 15.05 8.09 -13.76
CA ARG A 272 16.21 8.77 -14.36
C ARG A 272 17.51 8.01 -14.17
N VAL A 273 17.56 7.06 -13.24
CA VAL A 273 18.74 6.22 -13.01
C VAL A 273 18.44 4.73 -13.17
N PRO A 274 19.44 3.91 -13.55
CA PRO A 274 19.23 2.49 -13.74
C PRO A 274 18.73 1.80 -12.47
N ARG A 275 17.72 0.94 -12.60
CA ARG A 275 17.09 0.18 -11.50
C ARG A 275 16.51 1.04 -10.40
N GLU A 276 16.16 2.29 -10.69
CA GLU A 276 15.53 3.20 -9.74
C GLU A 276 14.18 2.68 -9.25
N GLN A 277 13.43 2.01 -10.14
CA GLN A 277 12.14 1.41 -9.84
C GLN A 277 11.13 2.42 -9.30
N ILE A 278 11.07 3.63 -9.89
CA ILE A 278 10.07 4.62 -9.50
C ILE A 278 8.66 4.07 -9.76
N GLY A 279 7.76 4.25 -8.79
CA GLY A 279 6.42 3.66 -8.82
C GLY A 279 6.33 2.31 -8.12
N TYR A 280 7.35 1.92 -7.36
CA TYR A 280 7.31 0.71 -6.54
C TYR A 280 6.16 0.74 -5.51
N ARG A 281 5.92 1.93 -4.94
CA ARG A 281 4.78 2.22 -4.07
C ARG A 281 4.24 3.60 -4.40
N ILE A 282 2.92 3.76 -4.46
CA ILE A 282 2.27 5.04 -4.75
C ILE A 282 1.18 5.28 -3.72
N TYR A 283 1.12 6.49 -3.17
CA TYR A 283 0.09 6.88 -2.22
C TYR A 283 -0.24 8.35 -2.36
N SER A 284 -1.52 8.74 -2.25
CA SER A 284 -1.89 10.14 -2.08
C SER A 284 -2.14 10.45 -0.60
N PRO A 285 -1.27 11.24 0.05
CA PRO A 285 -1.46 11.63 1.44
C PRO A 285 -2.43 12.80 1.65
N GLY A 286 -3.07 13.32 0.59
CA GLY A 286 -3.70 14.64 0.63
C GLY A 286 -2.69 15.75 0.36
N ASP A 287 -2.96 16.96 0.85
CA ASP A 287 -2.14 18.15 0.61
C ASP A 287 -0.93 18.20 1.58
N ILE A 288 0.21 17.68 1.14
CA ILE A 288 1.48 17.69 1.90
C ILE A 288 2.36 18.88 1.51
N THR A 289 2.03 19.61 0.46
CA THR A 289 2.73 20.83 0.04
C THR A 289 2.13 22.09 0.65
N GLY A 290 0.88 22.03 1.12
CA GLY A 290 0.11 23.15 1.63
C GLY A 290 -0.37 24.10 0.53
N ASP A 291 -0.55 23.59 -0.69
CA ASP A 291 -0.93 24.37 -1.87
C ASP A 291 -2.43 24.30 -2.22
N GLY A 292 -3.18 23.48 -1.50
CA GLY A 292 -4.63 23.31 -1.62
C GLY A 292 -5.05 22.15 -2.52
N PHE A 293 -4.12 21.38 -3.08
CA PHE A 293 -4.41 20.19 -3.87
C PHE A 293 -3.84 18.94 -3.21
N ALA A 294 -4.48 17.79 -3.43
CA ALA A 294 -3.89 16.53 -3.01
C ALA A 294 -2.63 16.23 -3.83
N ASP A 295 -1.60 15.73 -3.15
CA ASP A 295 -0.30 15.42 -3.72
C ASP A 295 -0.09 13.91 -3.84
N ILE A 296 1.06 13.51 -4.39
CA ILE A 296 1.40 12.11 -4.62
C ILE A 296 2.79 11.81 -4.05
N LEU A 297 2.88 10.73 -3.26
CA LEU A 297 4.14 10.11 -2.85
C LEU A 297 4.45 8.94 -3.77
N ILE A 298 5.69 8.89 -4.26
CA ILE A 298 6.17 7.80 -5.10
C ILE A 298 7.48 7.25 -4.54
N GLY A 299 7.45 5.98 -4.15
CA GLY A 299 8.62 5.22 -3.72
C GLY A 299 9.46 4.72 -4.89
N ALA A 300 10.78 4.80 -4.72
CA ALA A 300 11.79 4.34 -5.66
C ALA A 300 12.95 3.68 -4.87
N PRO A 301 12.78 2.44 -4.37
CA PRO A 301 13.74 1.79 -3.45
C PRO A 301 15.13 1.57 -4.06
N GLY A 302 15.24 1.54 -5.39
CA GLY A 302 16.53 1.49 -6.08
C GLY A 302 17.16 2.86 -6.36
N GLY A 303 16.50 3.95 -5.99
CA GLY A 303 16.96 5.31 -6.18
C GLY A 303 18.21 5.67 -5.36
N GLY A 304 18.92 6.70 -5.81
CA GLY A 304 20.14 7.19 -5.15
C GLY A 304 21.35 6.25 -5.24
N SER A 305 22.52 6.72 -4.81
CA SER A 305 23.76 5.95 -4.94
C SER A 305 23.89 4.87 -3.87
N GLY A 306 24.14 3.62 -4.27
CA GLY A 306 24.43 2.52 -3.34
C GLY A 306 23.19 1.90 -2.69
N GLY A 307 22.06 1.88 -3.41
CA GLY A 307 20.82 1.23 -2.95
C GLY A 307 20.19 1.91 -1.74
N ILE A 308 20.41 3.22 -1.59
CA ILE A 308 19.85 3.98 -0.47
C ILE A 308 18.32 4.10 -0.59
N GLY A 309 17.78 4.14 -1.81
CA GLY A 309 16.37 4.38 -2.07
C GLY A 309 15.98 5.86 -2.02
N ALA A 310 14.84 6.18 -2.61
CA ALA A 310 14.30 7.52 -2.69
C ALA A 310 12.78 7.55 -2.60
N VAL A 311 12.25 8.72 -2.21
CA VAL A 311 10.84 9.08 -2.30
C VAL A 311 10.70 10.41 -3.00
N TYR A 312 9.72 10.49 -3.89
CA TYR A 312 9.39 11.67 -4.67
C TYR A 312 8.03 12.22 -4.26
N VAL A 313 7.97 13.53 -4.01
CA VAL A 313 6.70 14.25 -3.84
C VAL A 313 6.36 14.93 -5.14
N ILE A 314 5.23 14.54 -5.73
CA ILE A 314 4.67 15.18 -6.92
C ILE A 314 3.50 16.03 -6.47
N ALA A 315 3.56 17.33 -6.78
CA ALA A 315 2.46 18.21 -6.45
C ALA A 315 1.28 17.99 -7.38
N GLY A 316 0.08 18.00 -6.80
CA GLY A 316 -1.16 18.08 -7.55
C GLY A 316 -1.35 19.45 -8.22
N GLY A 317 -2.59 19.76 -8.54
CA GLY A 317 -3.02 21.01 -9.14
C GLY A 317 -3.74 20.81 -10.47
N LYS A 318 -4.37 21.89 -10.95
CA LYS A 318 -5.10 21.95 -12.25
C LYS A 318 -4.32 21.34 -13.44
N SER A 319 -3.01 21.31 -13.33
CA SER A 319 -2.16 20.49 -14.20
C SER A 319 -1.14 19.78 -13.31
N VAL A 320 -1.26 18.46 -13.23
CA VAL A 320 -0.36 17.62 -12.45
C VAL A 320 1.07 17.79 -12.96
N ARG A 321 2.02 18.03 -12.04
CA ARG A 321 3.43 18.21 -12.39
C ARG A 321 4.07 16.86 -12.70
N ASN A 322 5.02 16.84 -13.63
CA ASN A 322 5.84 15.65 -13.92
C ASN A 322 7.22 15.71 -13.24
N GLU A 323 7.58 16.85 -12.65
CA GLU A 323 8.79 17.01 -11.86
C GLU A 323 8.45 16.99 -10.37
N PRO A 324 9.26 16.29 -9.54
CA PRO A 324 9.06 16.30 -8.10
C PRO A 324 9.30 17.69 -7.52
N VAL A 325 8.41 18.10 -6.62
CA VAL A 325 8.60 19.33 -5.83
C VAL A 325 9.48 19.09 -4.61
N ARG A 326 9.59 17.84 -4.16
CA ARG A 326 10.54 17.39 -3.12
C ARG A 326 11.04 15.99 -3.43
N GLN A 327 12.22 15.70 -2.91
CA GLN A 327 12.85 14.40 -3.01
C GLN A 327 13.57 14.10 -1.69
N TYR A 328 13.36 12.89 -1.18
CA TYR A 328 13.99 12.36 0.02
C TYR A 328 14.84 11.15 -0.37
N PHE A 329 16.00 11.01 0.26
CA PHE A 329 16.93 9.91 0.03
C PHE A 329 17.17 9.16 1.34
N GLY A 330 17.25 7.82 1.26
CA GLY A 330 17.56 7.02 2.44
C GLY A 330 18.93 7.39 3.03
N PRO A 331 19.06 7.50 4.37
CA PRO A 331 20.34 7.88 4.98
C PRO A 331 21.37 6.76 5.01
N HIS A 332 20.99 5.52 4.67
CA HIS A 332 21.85 4.34 4.77
C HIS A 332 21.92 3.57 3.45
N LYS A 333 23.10 3.05 3.13
CA LYS A 333 23.32 2.21 1.94
C LYS A 333 22.53 0.92 2.04
N ASN A 334 22.07 0.42 0.89
CA ASN A 334 21.26 -0.80 0.75
C ASN A 334 19.98 -0.80 1.60
N SER A 335 19.50 0.35 2.06
CA SER A 335 18.35 0.42 2.96
C SER A 335 17.01 0.25 2.26
N LEU A 336 16.98 0.45 0.93
CA LEU A 336 15.78 0.43 0.10
C LEU A 336 14.70 1.39 0.62
N PHE A 337 15.10 2.60 1.03
CA PHE A 337 14.18 3.66 1.44
C PHE A 337 13.14 3.95 0.35
N GLY A 338 11.88 4.08 0.74
CA GLY A 338 10.77 4.21 -0.20
C GLY A 338 10.15 2.86 -0.61
N THR A 339 10.52 1.75 0.04
CA THR A 339 9.81 0.46 -0.10
C THR A 339 8.35 0.59 0.35
N ALA A 340 8.10 1.39 1.39
CA ALA A 340 6.77 1.75 1.84
C ALA A 340 6.68 3.27 2.03
N VAL A 341 5.57 3.86 1.61
CA VAL A 341 5.26 5.28 1.80
C VAL A 341 3.82 5.42 2.25
N TYR A 342 3.56 6.33 3.19
CA TYR A 342 2.20 6.65 3.64
C TYR A 342 2.16 8.05 4.27
N SER A 343 0.95 8.58 4.48
CA SER A 343 0.77 9.75 5.35
C SER A 343 1.16 9.43 6.80
N ALA A 344 1.62 10.43 7.53
CA ALA A 344 1.78 10.38 8.98
C ALA A 344 0.71 11.21 9.72
N GLY A 345 -0.33 11.69 9.04
CA GLY A 345 -1.19 12.75 9.57
C GLY A 345 -0.40 14.02 9.88
N ASP A 346 -0.94 14.91 10.70
CA ASP A 346 -0.22 16.09 11.22
C ASP A 346 0.50 15.70 12.54
N ILE A 347 1.66 15.06 12.44
CA ILE A 347 2.36 14.50 13.60
C ILE A 347 3.13 15.57 14.38
N ASN A 348 3.62 16.61 13.71
CA ASN A 348 4.28 17.75 14.38
C ASN A 348 3.26 18.80 14.88
N GLY A 349 2.00 18.73 14.41
CA GLY A 349 0.91 19.59 14.82
C GLY A 349 0.99 21.00 14.27
N ASP A 350 1.57 21.18 13.08
CA ASP A 350 1.67 22.44 12.35
C ASP A 350 0.49 22.71 11.39
N GLY A 351 -0.42 21.74 11.28
CA GLY A 351 -1.63 21.81 10.46
C GLY A 351 -1.46 21.31 9.03
N ALA A 352 -0.27 20.85 8.64
CA ALA A 352 -0.02 20.18 7.38
C ALA A 352 0.04 18.66 7.56
N THR A 353 -0.19 17.93 6.47
CA THR A 353 0.00 16.48 6.48
C THR A 353 1.49 16.14 6.35
N ASP A 354 1.96 15.20 7.14
CA ASP A 354 3.33 14.71 7.20
C ASP A 354 3.48 13.36 6.49
N ILE A 355 4.72 12.92 6.33
CA ILE A 355 5.10 11.76 5.51
C ILE A 355 5.75 10.70 6.39
N MET A 356 5.42 9.43 6.16
CA MET A 356 6.07 8.26 6.76
C MET A 356 6.69 7.38 5.67
N VAL A 357 7.96 7.02 5.81
CA VAL A 357 8.71 6.23 4.81
C VAL A 357 9.43 5.05 5.45
N GLY A 358 9.27 3.87 4.86
CA GLY A 358 9.96 2.64 5.25
C GLY A 358 11.26 2.39 4.48
N ALA A 359 12.28 1.92 5.22
CA ALA A 359 13.59 1.51 4.73
C ALA A 359 14.02 0.18 5.38
N PRO A 360 13.38 -0.94 4.98
CA PRO A 360 13.42 -2.20 5.72
C PRO A 360 14.80 -2.85 5.82
N TYR A 361 15.76 -2.48 4.99
CA TYR A 361 17.09 -3.08 5.02
C TYR A 361 18.15 -2.16 5.61
N THR A 362 17.72 -1.12 6.32
CA THR A 362 18.63 -0.23 7.05
C THR A 362 19.44 -1.00 8.10
N ASP A 363 20.75 -0.82 8.11
CA ASP A 363 21.66 -1.29 9.17
C ASP A 363 21.71 -0.28 10.34
N ALA A 364 20.60 -0.12 11.07
CA ALA A 364 20.51 0.79 12.21
C ALA A 364 20.85 0.06 13.51
N GLY A 365 22.12 0.09 13.91
CA GLY A 365 22.64 -0.59 15.11
C GLY A 365 22.76 -2.12 14.98
N HIS A 366 21.97 -2.74 14.08
CA HIS A 366 22.00 -4.15 13.74
C HIS A 366 21.85 -4.36 12.24
N TYR A 367 22.35 -5.48 11.73
CA TYR A 367 22.25 -5.84 10.31
C TYR A 367 20.79 -6.03 9.89
N HIS A 368 20.31 -5.32 8.87
CA HIS A 368 18.94 -5.32 8.38
C HIS A 368 17.87 -5.18 9.48
N SER A 369 18.13 -4.35 10.49
CA SER A 369 17.11 -4.02 11.49
C SER A 369 15.92 -3.28 10.86
N GLY A 370 16.19 -2.52 9.81
CA GLY A 370 15.20 -1.66 9.14
C GLY A 370 14.92 -0.38 9.92
N ARG A 371 14.26 0.55 9.25
CA ARG A 371 13.96 1.89 9.78
C ARG A 371 12.68 2.45 9.17
N VAL A 372 11.99 3.30 9.93
CA VAL A 372 10.94 4.20 9.42
C VAL A 372 11.33 5.63 9.75
N GLU A 373 11.12 6.54 8.81
CA GLU A 373 11.39 7.97 8.96
C GLU A 373 10.15 8.80 8.73
N PHE A 374 10.03 9.88 9.49
CA PHE A 374 8.91 10.80 9.44
C PHE A 374 9.41 12.17 8.99
N TYR A 375 8.76 12.78 8.01
CA TYR A 375 9.12 14.10 7.48
C TYR A 375 7.93 15.04 7.60
N ALA A 376 8.20 16.27 8.04
CA ALA A 376 7.17 17.30 8.10
C ALA A 376 6.79 17.77 6.70
N GLY A 377 5.50 17.89 6.43
CA GLY A 377 4.96 18.47 5.20
C GLY A 377 4.74 19.98 5.31
N GLY A 378 3.77 20.48 4.55
CA GLY A 378 3.39 21.88 4.54
C GLY A 378 4.36 22.79 3.79
N LYS A 379 4.19 24.11 3.89
CA LYS A 379 5.01 25.10 3.16
C LYS A 379 6.45 25.13 3.64
N ASP A 380 6.66 24.83 4.91
CA ASP A 380 7.97 24.81 5.60
C ASP A 380 8.43 23.37 5.86
N ALA A 381 8.25 22.49 4.88
CA ALA A 381 8.56 21.06 5.01
C ALA A 381 9.99 20.78 5.44
N SER A 382 10.15 19.73 6.24
CA SER A 382 11.46 19.31 6.69
C SER A 382 12.22 18.60 5.58
N VAL A 383 13.55 18.77 5.61
CA VAL A 383 14.52 17.98 4.82
C VAL A 383 15.19 16.90 5.67
N GLU A 384 15.06 16.99 6.98
CA GLU A 384 15.51 16.00 7.97
C GLU A 384 14.28 15.34 8.59
N ASP A 385 14.46 14.13 9.12
CA ASP A 385 13.41 13.42 9.81
C ASP A 385 13.08 14.10 11.16
N ILE A 386 11.79 14.21 11.47
CA ILE A 386 11.29 14.72 12.76
C ILE A 386 11.19 13.61 13.81
N TYR A 387 11.05 12.37 13.35
CA TYR A 387 11.12 11.14 14.15
C TYR A 387 11.71 10.03 13.28
N HIS A 388 12.37 9.07 13.92
CA HIS A 388 12.61 7.79 13.29
C HIS A 388 12.44 6.62 14.25
N LEU A 389 12.21 5.46 13.65
CA LEU A 389 11.99 4.21 14.36
C LEU A 389 12.94 3.16 13.79
N ASN A 390 13.82 2.63 14.63
CA ASN A 390 14.75 1.57 14.22
C ASN A 390 14.24 0.22 14.71
N GLY A 391 14.48 -0.84 13.93
CA GLY A 391 14.31 -2.20 14.43
C GLY A 391 15.33 -2.52 15.53
N ASP A 392 14.90 -3.26 16.54
CA ASP A 392 15.72 -3.53 17.73
C ASP A 392 16.66 -4.75 17.61
N LYS A 393 16.60 -5.48 16.48
CA LYS A 393 17.40 -6.70 16.24
C LYS A 393 17.79 -6.88 14.78
N GLU A 394 18.78 -7.74 14.58
CA GLU A 394 19.18 -8.24 13.26
C GLU A 394 18.01 -8.85 12.51
N GLU A 395 17.92 -8.54 11.21
CA GLU A 395 16.89 -9.02 10.29
C GLU A 395 15.46 -8.74 10.77
N SER A 396 15.24 -7.67 11.54
CA SER A 396 13.87 -7.31 11.94
C SER A 396 13.08 -6.75 10.75
N GLN A 397 13.76 -6.07 9.83
CA GLN A 397 13.14 -5.45 8.65
C GLN A 397 12.00 -4.48 8.99
N CYS A 398 12.23 -3.62 9.99
CA CYS A 398 11.32 -2.55 10.39
C CYS A 398 10.96 -1.64 9.21
N GLY A 399 9.67 -1.35 9.03
CA GLY A 399 9.22 -0.45 7.97
C GLY A 399 9.03 -1.14 6.62
N PHE A 400 8.89 -2.47 6.61
CA PHE A 400 8.57 -3.20 5.38
C PHE A 400 7.20 -2.78 4.82
N ALA A 401 6.21 -2.58 5.70
CA ALA A 401 4.96 -1.89 5.43
C ALA A 401 4.67 -0.89 6.55
N VAL A 402 4.02 0.21 6.18
CA VAL A 402 3.62 1.27 7.11
C VAL A 402 2.23 1.78 6.70
N ILE A 403 1.40 2.13 7.69
CA ILE A 403 0.08 2.72 7.45
C ILE A 403 -0.29 3.65 8.60
N TYR A 404 -1.03 4.71 8.27
CA TYR A 404 -1.70 5.61 9.21
C TYR A 404 -3.22 5.43 9.08
N ILE A 405 -3.89 5.23 10.20
CA ILE A 405 -5.35 5.08 10.25
C ILE A 405 -5.90 6.14 11.20
N PRO A 406 -6.59 7.17 10.70
CA PRO A 406 -7.26 8.13 11.56
C PRO A 406 -8.39 7.43 12.31
N ASN A 407 -8.75 7.93 13.50
CA ASN A 407 -9.93 7.46 14.23
C ASN A 407 -10.01 5.93 14.41
N PHE A 408 -8.88 5.28 14.70
CA PHE A 408 -8.85 3.84 14.97
C PHE A 408 -9.25 3.54 16.42
N PHE A 409 -8.87 4.41 17.37
CA PHE A 409 -9.21 4.17 18.77
C PHE A 409 -9.36 5.41 19.64
N GLY A 410 -9.94 5.22 20.83
CA GLY A 410 -9.99 6.27 21.85
C GLY A 410 -10.87 7.46 21.44
N ARG A 411 -10.44 8.69 21.80
CA ARG A 411 -11.13 9.95 21.43
C ARG A 411 -10.62 10.45 20.07
N ASN A 412 -10.79 9.63 19.03
CA ASN A 412 -10.30 9.88 17.67
C ASN A 412 -8.76 9.87 17.57
N ASP A 413 -8.08 9.08 18.40
CA ASP A 413 -6.64 8.92 18.31
C ASP A 413 -6.29 8.09 17.06
N PRO A 414 -5.30 8.51 16.26
CA PRO A 414 -4.86 7.75 15.10
C PRO A 414 -4.01 6.55 15.51
N LEU A 415 -3.98 5.55 14.63
CA LEU A 415 -3.06 4.43 14.70
C LEU A 415 -1.99 4.55 13.62
N TYR A 416 -0.73 4.42 14.02
CA TYR A 416 0.37 4.13 13.12
C TYR A 416 0.71 2.66 13.27
N ALA A 417 0.59 1.91 12.19
CA ALA A 417 0.90 0.50 12.15
C ALA A 417 2.12 0.30 11.25
N ILE A 418 3.17 -0.27 11.84
CA ILE A 418 4.49 -0.47 11.22
C ILE A 418 4.86 -1.94 11.38
N THR A 419 5.41 -2.56 10.34
CA THR A 419 5.65 -4.02 10.31
C THR A 419 7.12 -4.41 10.32
N TRP A 420 7.37 -5.66 10.71
CA TRP A 420 8.69 -6.34 10.73
C TRP A 420 8.64 -7.64 9.95
N ALA A 421 8.90 -7.61 8.65
CA ALA A 421 8.77 -8.83 7.83
C ALA A 421 9.77 -9.96 8.20
N GLY A 422 10.86 -9.65 8.91
CA GLY A 422 11.90 -10.60 9.28
C GLY A 422 11.81 -11.15 10.71
N PRO A 423 12.70 -12.08 11.11
CA PRO A 423 12.59 -12.87 12.34
C PRO A 423 12.81 -12.13 13.68
N GLY A 424 12.89 -10.80 13.67
CA GLY A 424 13.19 -9.95 14.83
C GLY A 424 12.15 -9.96 15.96
N SER A 425 12.43 -9.25 17.06
CA SER A 425 11.48 -9.12 18.19
C SER A 425 10.31 -8.21 17.88
N GLY A 426 10.43 -7.37 16.86
CA GLY A 426 9.51 -6.29 16.58
C GLY A 426 9.29 -5.33 17.74
N ASN A 427 10.34 -5.02 18.50
CA ASN A 427 10.30 -3.80 19.29
C ASN A 427 10.91 -2.66 18.47
N VAL A 428 10.52 -1.44 18.80
CA VAL A 428 11.08 -0.21 18.24
C VAL A 428 11.88 0.54 19.29
N ASP A 429 12.97 1.16 18.84
CA ASP A 429 13.53 2.32 19.50
C ASP A 429 12.98 3.58 18.84
N ILE A 430 12.37 4.46 19.63
CA ILE A 430 11.80 5.75 19.19
C ILE A 430 12.76 6.83 19.64
N SER A 431 13.37 7.54 18.70
CA SER A 431 14.39 8.56 18.99
C SER A 431 14.28 9.80 18.14
#